data_AF-A0A1F3T1I6-F1
#
_entry.id   AF-A0A1F3T1I6-F1
#
_cell.length_a   1.000
_cell.length_b   1.000
_cell.length_c   1.000
_cell.angle_alpha   90.00
_cell.angle_beta   90.00
_cell.angle_gamma   90.00
#
_symmetry.space_group_name_H-M   'P 1'
#
loop_
_entity.id
_entity.type
_entity.pdbx_description
1 polymer ?
#
loop_
_entity_poly.entity_id
_entity_poly.type
_entity_poly.pdbx_seq_one_letter_code
_entity_poly.pdbx_strand_id
1 'polypeptide(L)'
;MTSITNADRRFFWKWMLIALGLHLVAAFFSIGHQAADEYFQILEFMNFKLGKTPVADLAVEYAERMRPWFQPALYFVFAKIWSALGVLNPFTWVFSFRVFAGLVGWASGALLTWQALTWFKTEATRRLLVLLSAFLWFLPVLHVRPSSEGLGGSFFFLGLALAFWPGRRAWVAPLSGILMGLGFESRFQIGVMIAAFGGWWVLFSAGSLRQRLTWLAGWSGGLLLVIALGRVVDFWGYGEWACSPWNYINYNLVRGEVNRYGPSPWWDVLRMSATEAWPILGTLTLLMCVVAWFRFPKNSVTWSTASLFFIHSVISHKELRFFFPIAHAAPLLMMLALTTREGTFLPIFDRFRAARFGRGVLGFLIFLNLSALVVLLFMPVARNVQFYDDYYHWMKKDTNTRAEVLTFGKDPFEVLGTNTYFYKPEEFVLTKVDHWADVEGRIKRDEKPAYLFLLQAELPQTAPSFIHDSCRPLIRTLPSWLFKLTWLNYGDWMSRVRAWTLFECKDHE
;
A
#
# COMPACT_ATOMS: atom_id res chain seq x y z
N MET A 1 -18.75 29.10 11.04
CA MET A 1 -17.91 28.57 9.94
C MET A 1 -17.17 29.73 9.32
N THR A 2 -15.85 29.67 9.22
CA THR A 2 -15.06 30.72 8.57
C THR A 2 -15.15 30.59 7.06
N SER A 3 -15.31 31.71 6.35
CA SER A 3 -15.35 31.71 4.89
C SER A 3 -13.98 31.36 4.30
N ILE A 4 -13.97 30.47 3.31
CA ILE A 4 -12.78 30.15 2.51
C ILE A 4 -12.59 31.27 1.49
N THR A 5 -11.46 31.95 1.54
CA THR A 5 -11.15 33.08 0.64
C THR A 5 -10.71 32.58 -0.74
N ASN A 6 -10.75 33.44 -1.78
CA ASN A 6 -10.21 33.09 -3.10
C ASN A 6 -8.69 32.79 -3.05
N ALA A 7 -7.96 33.40 -2.12
CA ALA A 7 -6.55 33.09 -1.90
C ALA A 7 -6.36 31.67 -1.35
N ASP A 8 -7.17 31.26 -0.36
CA ASP A 8 -7.17 29.89 0.18
C ASP A 8 -7.47 28.87 -0.93
N ARG A 9 -8.46 29.16 -1.79
CA ARG A 9 -8.82 28.26 -2.91
C ARG A 9 -7.68 28.07 -3.90
N ARG A 10 -7.02 29.16 -4.30
CA ARG A 10 -5.85 29.11 -5.21
C ARG A 10 -4.69 28.36 -4.57
N PHE A 11 -4.43 28.60 -3.29
CA PHE A 11 -3.38 27.90 -2.54
C PHE A 11 -3.67 26.40 -2.46
N PHE A 12 -4.90 26.02 -2.08
CA PHE A 12 -5.34 24.64 -2.02
C PHE A 12 -5.12 23.91 -3.35
N TRP A 13 -5.68 24.42 -4.45
CA TRP A 13 -5.59 23.73 -5.74
C TRP A 13 -4.17 23.64 -6.27
N LYS A 14 -3.35 24.69 -6.09
CA LYS A 14 -1.93 24.65 -6.46
C LYS A 14 -1.21 23.46 -5.83
N TRP A 15 -1.34 23.29 -4.51
CA TRP A 15 -0.62 22.24 -3.80
C TRP A 15 -1.25 20.86 -3.94
N MET A 16 -2.58 20.77 -4.09
CA MET A 16 -3.22 19.49 -4.41
C MET A 16 -2.85 19.00 -5.81
N LEU A 17 -2.67 19.88 -6.80
CA LEU A 17 -2.16 19.48 -8.13
C LEU A 17 -0.69 19.04 -8.08
N ILE A 18 0.14 19.70 -7.27
CA ILE A 18 1.52 19.22 -7.02
C ILE A 18 1.48 17.85 -6.36
N ALA A 19 0.64 17.66 -5.34
CA ALA A 19 0.46 16.37 -4.69
C ALA A 19 0.02 15.29 -5.68
N LEU A 20 -0.89 15.59 -6.62
CA LEU A 20 -1.28 14.68 -7.69
C LEU A 20 -0.07 14.28 -8.54
N GLY A 21 0.77 15.24 -8.93
CA GLY A 21 2.03 14.96 -9.61
C GLY A 21 2.93 14.00 -8.82
N LEU A 22 3.06 14.20 -7.50
CA LEU A 22 3.82 13.29 -6.64
C LEU A 22 3.20 11.88 -6.58
N HIS A 23 1.87 11.75 -6.59
CA HIS A 23 1.21 10.44 -6.66
C HIS A 23 1.47 9.76 -8.01
N LEU A 24 1.51 10.49 -9.12
CA LEU A 24 1.83 9.91 -10.44
C LEU A 24 3.30 9.45 -10.50
N VAL A 25 4.23 10.24 -9.96
CA VAL A 25 5.64 9.84 -9.81
C VAL A 25 5.76 8.58 -8.95
N ALA A 26 5.09 8.56 -7.79
CA ALA A 26 5.04 7.39 -6.93
C ALA A 26 4.45 6.18 -7.68
N ALA A 27 3.33 6.33 -8.38
CA ALA A 27 2.69 5.24 -9.11
C ALA A 27 3.62 4.63 -10.17
N PHE A 28 4.53 5.42 -10.75
CA PHE A 28 5.51 4.94 -11.72
C PHE A 28 6.63 4.14 -11.03
N PHE A 29 7.36 4.77 -10.11
CA PHE A 29 8.60 4.21 -9.53
C PHE A 29 8.39 3.22 -8.38
N SER A 30 7.22 3.22 -7.74
CA SER A 30 6.90 2.39 -6.57
C SER A 30 6.63 0.93 -6.97
N ILE A 31 7.60 0.30 -7.64
CA ILE A 31 7.52 -1.09 -8.12
C ILE A 31 7.66 -2.02 -6.92
N GLY A 32 6.89 -3.11 -6.95
CA GLY A 32 6.89 -4.12 -5.90
C GLY A 32 5.66 -4.10 -5.00
N HIS A 33 5.77 -4.83 -3.90
CA HIS A 33 4.74 -4.97 -2.87
C HIS A 33 5.31 -4.55 -1.53
N GLN A 34 4.50 -3.93 -0.68
CA GLN A 34 4.88 -3.66 0.71
C GLN A 34 4.51 -4.83 1.62
N ALA A 35 3.42 -5.52 1.30
CA ALA A 35 2.98 -6.69 2.05
C ALA A 35 2.59 -7.86 1.14
N ALA A 36 2.74 -9.08 1.65
CA ALA A 36 2.49 -10.31 0.90
C ALA A 36 1.03 -10.41 0.40
N ASP A 37 0.07 -9.86 1.15
CA ASP A 37 -1.36 -9.83 0.77
C ASP A 37 -1.59 -9.13 -0.59
N GLU A 38 -0.76 -8.15 -0.97
CA GLU A 38 -0.85 -7.50 -2.29
C GLU A 38 -0.65 -8.52 -3.43
N TYR A 39 0.23 -9.51 -3.22
CA TYR A 39 0.42 -10.62 -4.14
C TYR A 39 -0.69 -11.65 -3.98
N PHE A 40 -0.72 -12.31 -2.82
CA PHE A 40 -1.40 -13.60 -2.69
C PHE A 40 -2.91 -13.49 -2.59
N GLN A 41 -3.45 -12.33 -2.23
CA GLN A 41 -4.88 -12.17 -1.98
C GLN A 41 -5.54 -11.14 -2.90
N ILE A 42 -4.73 -10.47 -3.73
CA ILE A 42 -5.22 -9.51 -4.71
C ILE A 42 -4.80 -9.94 -6.12
N LEU A 43 -3.50 -9.92 -6.42
CA LEU A 43 -3.00 -10.24 -7.76
C LEU A 43 -3.21 -11.72 -8.10
N GLU A 44 -2.86 -12.64 -7.21
CA GLU A 44 -3.01 -14.09 -7.45
C GLU A 44 -4.49 -14.52 -7.47
N PHE A 45 -5.36 -13.88 -6.69
CA PHE A 45 -6.81 -14.11 -6.74
C PHE A 45 -7.40 -13.67 -8.09
N MET A 46 -7.01 -12.49 -8.56
CA MET A 46 -7.35 -12.01 -9.90
C MET A 46 -6.80 -12.95 -10.98
N ASN A 47 -5.56 -13.40 -10.82
CA ASN A 47 -4.86 -14.25 -11.78
C ASN A 47 -5.44 -15.68 -11.84
N PHE A 48 -5.97 -16.19 -10.73
CA PHE A 48 -6.82 -17.38 -10.71
C PHE A 48 -8.05 -17.22 -11.60
N LYS A 49 -8.76 -16.09 -11.52
CA LYS A 49 -9.90 -15.82 -12.40
C LYS A 49 -9.51 -15.61 -13.86
N LEU A 50 -8.24 -15.30 -14.14
CA LEU A 50 -7.66 -15.31 -15.48
C LEU A 50 -7.25 -16.71 -15.97
N GLY A 51 -7.37 -17.74 -15.12
CA GLY A 51 -7.04 -19.13 -15.44
C GLY A 51 -5.56 -19.48 -15.30
N LYS A 52 -4.76 -18.65 -14.63
CA LYS A 52 -3.29 -18.79 -14.57
C LYS A 52 -2.78 -19.35 -13.25
N THR A 53 -3.37 -18.94 -12.12
CA THR A 53 -2.96 -19.42 -10.79
C THR A 53 -3.72 -20.69 -10.42
N PRO A 54 -3.05 -21.81 -10.11
CA PRO A 54 -3.71 -23.02 -9.63
C PRO A 54 -4.37 -22.80 -8.27
N VAL A 55 -5.52 -23.45 -8.03
CA VAL A 55 -6.24 -23.34 -6.74
C VAL A 55 -5.39 -23.82 -5.56
N ALA A 56 -4.54 -24.84 -5.77
CA ALA A 56 -3.68 -25.40 -4.73
C ALA A 56 -2.62 -24.42 -4.22
N ASP A 57 -2.27 -23.41 -5.02
CA ASP A 57 -1.27 -22.40 -4.68
C ASP A 57 -1.91 -21.08 -4.20
N LEU A 58 -3.24 -21.02 -4.09
CA LEU A 58 -3.93 -19.87 -3.49
C LEU A 58 -3.78 -19.88 -1.96
N ALA A 59 -3.69 -18.68 -1.39
CA ALA A 59 -3.57 -18.52 0.06
C ALA A 59 -4.78 -19.09 0.81
N VAL A 60 -4.58 -19.41 2.10
CA VAL A 60 -5.61 -19.98 2.99
C VAL A 60 -6.90 -19.16 3.01
N GLU A 61 -6.79 -17.85 2.83
CA GLU A 61 -7.89 -16.91 2.62
C GLU A 61 -8.93 -17.37 1.59
N TYR A 62 -8.47 -18.03 0.51
CA TYR A 62 -9.34 -18.51 -0.55
C TYR A 62 -10.17 -19.69 -0.08
N ALA A 63 -9.51 -20.69 0.51
CA ALA A 63 -10.14 -21.91 1.02
C ALA A 63 -11.16 -21.60 2.13
N GLU A 64 -10.83 -20.66 3.02
CA GLU A 64 -11.69 -20.19 4.10
C GLU A 64 -12.74 -19.18 3.64
N ARG A 65 -12.66 -18.74 2.37
CA ARG A 65 -13.58 -17.78 1.75
C ARG A 65 -13.75 -16.53 2.62
N MET A 66 -12.63 -15.98 3.07
CA MET A 66 -12.60 -14.96 4.12
C MET A 66 -12.05 -13.60 3.67
N ARG A 67 -11.70 -13.44 2.39
CA ARG A 67 -11.34 -12.15 1.81
C ARG A 67 -12.45 -11.63 0.90
N PRO A 68 -12.67 -10.31 0.84
CA PRO A 68 -13.59 -9.75 -0.12
C PRO A 68 -13.00 -9.78 -1.53
N TRP A 69 -13.84 -10.04 -2.53
CA TRP A 69 -13.44 -10.10 -3.94
C TRP A 69 -13.53 -8.78 -4.70
N PHE A 70 -14.03 -7.72 -4.07
CA PHE A 70 -14.23 -6.43 -4.74
C PHE A 70 -12.95 -5.91 -5.42
N GLN A 71 -11.83 -5.85 -4.70
CA GLN A 71 -10.57 -5.36 -5.26
C GLN A 71 -9.96 -6.30 -6.32
N PRO A 72 -9.86 -7.64 -6.10
CA PRO A 72 -9.48 -8.57 -7.16
C PRO A 72 -10.36 -8.47 -8.43
N ALA A 73 -11.68 -8.35 -8.28
CA ALA A 73 -12.61 -8.21 -9.39
C ALA A 73 -12.43 -6.90 -10.15
N LEU A 74 -12.18 -5.80 -9.43
CA LEU A 74 -11.88 -4.50 -10.06
C LEU A 74 -10.62 -4.58 -10.93
N TYR A 75 -9.54 -5.17 -10.42
CA TYR A 75 -8.30 -5.33 -11.17
C TYR A 75 -8.43 -6.35 -12.30
N PHE A 76 -9.26 -7.38 -12.14
CA PHE A 76 -9.61 -8.30 -13.23
C PHE A 76 -10.23 -7.55 -14.41
N VAL A 77 -11.17 -6.63 -14.15
CA VAL A 77 -11.77 -5.79 -15.20
C VAL A 77 -10.71 -4.95 -15.91
N PHE A 78 -9.79 -4.34 -15.16
CA PHE A 78 -8.70 -3.56 -15.75
C PHE A 78 -7.81 -4.44 -16.65
N ALA A 79 -7.41 -5.62 -16.17
CA ALA A 79 -6.61 -6.57 -16.94
C ALA A 79 -7.34 -7.02 -18.22
N LYS A 80 -8.66 -7.26 -18.16
CA LYS A 80 -9.47 -7.59 -19.34
C LYS A 80 -9.57 -6.44 -20.33
N ILE A 81 -9.74 -5.20 -19.88
CA ILE A 81 -9.74 -4.01 -20.75
C ILE A 81 -8.39 -3.89 -21.46
N TRP A 82 -7.28 -3.97 -20.73
CA TRP A 82 -5.94 -3.93 -21.34
C TRP A 82 -5.70 -5.07 -22.31
N SER A 83 -6.11 -6.29 -21.96
CA SER A 83 -6.00 -7.45 -22.84
C SER A 83 -6.79 -7.26 -24.13
N ALA A 84 -8.00 -6.69 -24.05
CA ALA A 84 -8.82 -6.38 -25.21
C ALA A 84 -8.18 -5.31 -26.12
N LEU A 85 -7.36 -4.42 -25.56
CA LEU A 85 -6.55 -3.43 -26.29
C LEU A 85 -5.19 -4.00 -26.76
N GLY A 86 -4.94 -5.30 -26.60
CA GLY A 86 -3.69 -5.95 -27.00
C GLY A 86 -2.51 -5.75 -26.03
N VAL A 87 -2.73 -5.12 -24.88
CA VAL A 87 -1.70 -4.91 -23.86
C VAL A 87 -1.70 -6.10 -22.90
N LEU A 88 -0.78 -7.04 -23.11
CA LEU A 88 -0.63 -8.25 -22.30
C LEU A 88 0.43 -8.14 -21.19
N ASN A 89 1.06 -6.97 -21.04
CA ASN A 89 2.12 -6.76 -20.06
C ASN A 89 1.55 -6.60 -18.63
N PRO A 90 1.81 -7.54 -17.70
CA PRO A 90 1.30 -7.47 -16.32
C PRO A 90 1.85 -6.28 -15.54
N PHE A 91 3.05 -5.78 -15.86
CA PHE A 91 3.62 -4.58 -15.25
C PHE A 91 2.85 -3.32 -15.65
N THR A 92 2.37 -3.25 -16.91
CA THR A 92 1.48 -2.18 -17.36
C THR A 92 0.12 -2.24 -16.66
N TRP A 93 -0.42 -3.44 -16.44
CA TRP A 93 -1.66 -3.61 -15.68
C TRP A 93 -1.50 -3.09 -14.25
N VAL A 94 -0.47 -3.54 -13.53
CA VAL A 94 -0.23 -3.11 -12.14
C VAL A 94 0.12 -1.63 -12.04
N PHE A 95 0.78 -1.04 -13.04
CA PHE A 95 0.90 0.42 -13.13
C PHE A 95 -0.48 1.10 -13.16
N SER A 96 -1.42 0.61 -13.97
CA SER A 96 -2.78 1.16 -13.99
C SER A 96 -3.53 0.98 -12.66
N PHE A 97 -3.29 -0.13 -11.94
CA PHE A 97 -3.86 -0.35 -10.61
C PHE A 97 -3.33 0.69 -9.61
N ARG A 98 -2.02 0.97 -9.66
CA ARG A 98 -1.35 1.97 -8.82
C ARG A 98 -1.84 3.38 -9.11
N VAL A 99 -2.02 3.74 -10.39
CA VAL A 99 -2.59 5.03 -10.79
C VAL A 99 -4.01 5.16 -10.26
N PHE A 100 -4.86 4.13 -10.42
CA PHE A 100 -6.22 4.16 -9.89
C PHE A 100 -6.24 4.33 -8.37
N ALA A 101 -5.51 3.50 -7.62
CA ALA A 101 -5.44 3.61 -6.16
C ALA A 101 -4.93 5.00 -5.72
N GLY A 102 -3.88 5.50 -6.39
CA GLY A 102 -3.31 6.82 -6.16
C GLY A 102 -4.30 7.95 -6.39
N LEU A 103 -5.12 7.87 -7.44
CA LEU A 103 -6.17 8.86 -7.73
C LEU A 103 -7.27 8.84 -6.67
N VAL A 104 -7.70 7.67 -6.23
CA VAL A 104 -8.73 7.53 -5.17
C VAL A 104 -8.18 8.06 -3.84
N GLY A 105 -6.95 7.70 -3.47
CA GLY A 105 -6.30 8.21 -2.25
C GLY A 105 -6.03 9.70 -2.28
N TRP A 106 -5.54 10.22 -3.41
CA TRP A 106 -5.39 11.67 -3.63
C TRP A 106 -6.72 12.41 -3.51
N ALA A 107 -7.78 11.93 -4.18
CA ALA A 107 -9.10 12.55 -4.12
C ALA A 107 -9.67 12.53 -2.70
N SER A 108 -9.47 11.43 -1.98
CA SER A 108 -9.86 11.27 -0.57
C SER A 108 -9.17 12.31 0.31
N GLY A 109 -7.83 12.41 0.23
CA GLY A 109 -7.04 13.37 0.99
C GLY A 109 -7.37 14.82 0.63
N ALA A 110 -7.56 15.13 -0.66
CA ALA A 110 -7.91 16.46 -1.14
C ALA A 110 -9.30 16.88 -0.66
N LEU A 111 -10.31 16.02 -0.79
CA LEU A 111 -11.67 16.32 -0.35
C LEU A 111 -11.75 16.46 1.18
N LEU A 112 -11.10 15.56 1.93
CA LEU A 112 -11.04 15.66 3.39
C LEU A 112 -10.38 16.97 3.83
N THR A 113 -9.25 17.33 3.20
CA THR A 113 -8.54 18.58 3.44
C THR A 113 -9.42 19.79 3.16
N TRP A 114 -10.11 19.79 2.00
CA TRP A 114 -11.00 20.87 1.60
C TRP A 114 -12.10 21.12 2.64
N GLN A 115 -12.77 20.06 3.10
CA GLN A 115 -13.82 20.18 4.10
C GLN A 115 -13.28 20.70 5.43
N ALA A 116 -12.09 20.22 5.82
CA ALA A 116 -11.44 20.62 7.06
C ALA A 116 -10.91 22.07 7.04
N LEU A 117 -10.73 22.72 5.88
CA LEU A 117 -10.31 24.13 5.82
C LEU A 117 -11.25 25.04 6.63
N THR A 118 -12.53 24.72 6.68
CA THR A 118 -13.55 25.48 7.44
C THR A 118 -13.42 25.34 8.96
N TRP A 119 -12.63 24.36 9.43
CA TRP A 119 -12.37 24.12 10.86
C TRP A 119 -11.24 25.00 11.38
N PHE A 120 -10.47 25.63 10.49
CA PHE A 120 -9.30 26.43 10.82
C PHE A 120 -9.55 27.92 10.54
N LYS A 121 -9.27 28.75 11.55
CA LYS A 121 -9.64 30.17 11.56
C LYS A 121 -8.63 31.05 10.82
N THR A 122 -7.34 30.73 10.93
CA THR A 122 -6.26 31.55 10.38
C THR A 122 -5.77 31.02 9.04
N GLU A 123 -5.24 31.92 8.21
CA GLU A 123 -4.60 31.52 6.95
C GLU A 123 -3.42 30.57 7.20
N ALA A 124 -2.61 30.82 8.23
CA ALA A 124 -1.45 30.00 8.56
C ALA A 124 -1.82 28.55 8.90
N THR A 125 -2.90 28.33 9.65
CA THR A 125 -3.38 26.98 10.00
C THR A 125 -3.93 26.25 8.78
N ARG A 126 -4.71 26.93 7.93
CA ARG A 126 -5.19 26.38 6.65
C ARG A 126 -4.06 25.99 5.73
N ARG A 127 -3.08 26.88 5.54
CA ARG A 127 -1.92 26.63 4.67
C ARG A 127 -1.09 25.45 5.18
N LEU A 128 -0.87 25.34 6.49
CA LEU A 128 -0.14 24.20 7.06
C LEU A 128 -0.89 22.89 6.83
N LEU A 129 -2.22 22.86 7.02
CA LEU A 129 -3.01 21.67 6.69
C LEU A 129 -2.81 21.24 5.23
N VAL A 130 -2.94 22.18 4.28
CA VAL A 130 -2.77 21.90 2.85
C VAL A 130 -1.37 21.37 2.54
N LEU A 131 -0.33 21.96 3.14
CA LEU A 131 1.05 21.53 2.94
C LEU A 131 1.32 20.14 3.54
N LEU A 132 0.78 19.85 4.74
CA LEU A 132 0.86 18.51 5.33
C LEU A 132 0.17 17.49 4.43
N SER A 133 -1.05 17.77 3.97
CA SER A 133 -1.78 16.87 3.07
C SER A 133 -1.07 16.65 1.72
N ALA A 134 -0.30 17.63 1.24
CA ALA A 134 0.43 17.54 -0.02
C ALA A 134 1.79 16.83 0.10
N PHE A 135 2.49 17.00 1.22
CA PHE A 135 3.91 16.65 1.35
C PHE A 135 4.25 15.69 2.47
N LEU A 136 3.28 15.19 3.26
CA LEU A 136 3.57 14.19 4.28
C LEU A 136 4.19 12.95 3.62
N TRP A 137 5.40 12.60 4.02
CA TRP A 137 6.33 11.77 3.25
C TRP A 137 5.78 10.44 2.73
N PHE A 138 4.93 9.78 3.51
CA PHE A 138 4.41 8.45 3.18
C PHE A 138 3.15 8.47 2.32
N LEU A 139 2.42 9.60 2.23
CA LEU A 139 1.07 9.61 1.64
C LEU A 139 1.06 9.22 0.15
N PRO A 140 1.90 9.80 -0.74
CA PRO A 140 1.85 9.44 -2.16
C PRO A 140 2.13 7.96 -2.39
N VAL A 141 3.08 7.39 -1.67
CA VAL A 141 3.45 5.97 -1.81
C VAL A 141 2.38 5.07 -1.21
N LEU A 142 1.84 5.40 -0.04
CA LEU A 142 0.79 4.61 0.61
C LEU A 142 -0.49 4.59 -0.24
N HIS A 143 -0.89 5.72 -0.84
CA HIS A 143 -2.09 5.81 -1.66
C HIS A 143 -1.99 5.05 -2.99
N VAL A 144 -0.81 5.05 -3.64
CA VAL A 144 -0.66 4.34 -4.93
C VAL A 144 -0.53 2.84 -4.75
N ARG A 145 -0.28 2.33 -3.54
CA ARG A 145 -0.18 0.89 -3.30
C ARG A 145 -1.52 0.22 -3.57
N PRO A 146 -1.57 -0.87 -4.33
CA PRO A 146 -2.78 -1.66 -4.51
C PRO A 146 -3.08 -2.51 -3.26
N SER A 147 -2.99 -1.91 -2.07
CA SER A 147 -3.28 -2.55 -0.79
C SER A 147 -4.74 -2.41 -0.41
N SER A 148 -5.31 -3.46 0.17
CA SER A 148 -6.70 -3.46 0.62
C SER A 148 -6.96 -2.46 1.75
N GLU A 149 -5.99 -2.28 2.64
CA GLU A 149 -6.00 -1.33 3.73
C GLU A 149 -5.93 0.12 3.22
N GLY A 150 -5.05 0.38 2.25
CA GLY A 150 -4.90 1.68 1.60
C GLY A 150 -6.17 2.10 0.87
N LEU A 151 -6.63 1.26 -0.05
CA LEU A 151 -7.83 1.54 -0.85
C LEU A 151 -9.09 1.64 0.04
N GLY A 152 -9.20 0.76 1.05
CA GLY A 152 -10.29 0.79 2.02
C GLY A 152 -10.36 2.09 2.83
N GLY A 153 -9.20 2.56 3.33
CA GLY A 153 -9.09 3.85 4.00
C GLY A 153 -9.44 5.02 3.10
N SER A 154 -8.96 5.00 1.85
CA SER A 154 -9.24 6.04 0.86
C SER A 154 -10.75 6.18 0.60
N PHE A 155 -11.45 5.07 0.34
CA PHE A 155 -12.90 5.07 0.14
C PHE A 155 -13.67 5.51 1.38
N PHE A 156 -13.26 5.07 2.58
CA PHE A 156 -13.85 5.51 3.83
C PHE A 156 -13.78 7.04 4.00
N PHE A 157 -12.59 7.64 3.83
CA PHE A 157 -12.42 9.07 4.03
C PHE A 157 -13.05 9.91 2.93
N LEU A 158 -13.18 9.38 1.71
CA LEU A 158 -13.94 10.03 0.65
C LEU A 158 -15.43 10.08 1.03
N GLY A 159 -15.98 8.96 1.52
CA GLY A 159 -17.34 8.89 2.06
C GLY A 159 -17.54 9.82 3.27
N LEU A 160 -16.58 9.88 4.19
CA LEU A 160 -16.62 10.77 5.36
C LEU A 160 -16.63 12.24 4.95
N ALA A 161 -15.72 12.64 4.07
CA ALA A 161 -15.64 14.02 3.60
C ALA A 161 -16.90 14.41 2.81
N LEU A 162 -17.48 13.48 2.05
CA LEU A 162 -18.75 13.68 1.37
C LEU A 162 -19.93 13.82 2.34
N ALA A 163 -19.94 13.11 3.48
CA ALA A 163 -21.00 13.24 4.48
C ALA A 163 -21.16 14.68 5.02
N PHE A 164 -20.08 15.46 4.99
CA PHE A 164 -20.06 16.88 5.37
C PHE A 164 -20.26 17.83 4.18
N TRP A 165 -20.70 17.33 3.02
CA TRP A 165 -20.94 18.17 1.86
C TRP A 165 -22.01 19.24 2.14
N PRO A 166 -21.78 20.50 1.75
CA PRO A 166 -22.70 21.58 2.04
C PRO A 166 -24.08 21.38 1.39
N GLY A 167 -25.13 21.80 2.10
CA GLY A 167 -26.49 21.86 1.57
C GLY A 167 -27.34 20.60 1.71
N ARG A 168 -26.93 19.60 2.52
CA ARG A 168 -27.72 18.41 2.90
C ARG A 168 -28.50 17.79 1.73
N ARG A 169 -27.87 17.67 0.57
CA ARG A 169 -28.52 17.15 -0.65
C ARG A 169 -28.90 15.68 -0.46
N ALA A 170 -30.05 15.27 -0.97
CA ALA A 170 -30.58 13.92 -0.75
C ALA A 170 -29.65 12.80 -1.23
N TRP A 171 -28.85 13.04 -2.28
CA TRP A 171 -27.89 12.06 -2.82
C TRP A 171 -26.62 11.89 -1.96
N VAL A 172 -26.32 12.83 -1.06
CA VAL A 172 -25.07 12.83 -0.29
C VAL A 172 -25.04 11.66 0.69
N ALA A 173 -26.15 11.39 1.38
CA ALA A 173 -26.23 10.29 2.34
C ALA A 173 -25.98 8.92 1.67
N PRO A 174 -26.75 8.50 0.64
CA PRO A 174 -26.52 7.22 0.00
C PRO A 174 -25.16 7.13 -0.69
N LEU A 175 -24.66 8.19 -1.33
CA LEU A 175 -23.33 8.13 -1.94
C LEU A 175 -22.21 8.03 -0.91
N SER A 176 -22.32 8.70 0.24
CA SER A 176 -21.40 8.54 1.37
C SER A 176 -21.42 7.09 1.88
N GLY A 177 -22.61 6.49 1.99
CA GLY A 177 -22.79 5.08 2.34
C GLY A 177 -22.16 4.12 1.33
N ILE A 178 -22.38 4.35 0.03
CA ILE A 178 -21.77 3.57 -1.06
C ILE A 178 -20.24 3.61 -0.95
N LEU A 179 -19.65 4.81 -0.80
CA LEU A 179 -18.20 4.96 -0.69
C LEU A 179 -17.65 4.23 0.53
N MET A 180 -18.30 4.36 1.70
CA MET A 180 -17.90 3.60 2.89
C MET A 180 -18.08 2.09 2.72
N GLY A 181 -19.12 1.66 1.99
CA GLY A 181 -19.33 0.25 1.63
C GLY A 181 -18.23 -0.30 0.73
N LEU A 182 -17.74 0.48 -0.24
CA LEU A 182 -16.56 0.11 -1.03
C LEU A 182 -15.32 0.01 -0.15
N GLY A 183 -15.21 0.87 0.86
CA GLY A 183 -14.16 0.76 1.89
C GLY A 183 -14.23 -0.56 2.67
N PHE A 184 -15.43 -0.96 3.10
CA PHE A 184 -15.68 -2.23 3.78
C PHE A 184 -15.38 -3.45 2.91
N GLU A 185 -15.84 -3.44 1.66
CA GLU A 185 -15.55 -4.50 0.68
C GLU A 185 -14.11 -4.46 0.16
N SER A 186 -13.32 -3.43 0.46
CA SER A 186 -11.86 -3.50 0.31
C SER A 186 -11.24 -4.23 1.52
N ARG A 187 -11.64 -3.85 2.74
CA ARG A 187 -11.12 -4.44 3.98
C ARG A 187 -12.16 -4.40 5.10
N PHE A 188 -12.53 -5.56 5.64
CA PHE A 188 -13.56 -5.65 6.68
C PHE A 188 -13.23 -4.89 7.98
N GLN A 189 -11.94 -4.64 8.24
CA GLN A 189 -11.48 -3.83 9.36
C GLN A 189 -12.05 -2.40 9.32
N ILE A 190 -12.33 -1.86 8.13
CA ILE A 190 -12.97 -0.55 7.95
C ILE A 190 -14.38 -0.53 8.55
N GLY A 191 -15.04 -1.69 8.71
CA GLY A 191 -16.34 -1.81 9.38
C GLY A 191 -16.35 -1.21 10.78
N VAL A 192 -15.23 -1.26 11.50
CA VAL A 192 -15.07 -0.59 12.81
C VAL A 192 -15.21 0.93 12.68
N MET A 193 -14.52 1.53 11.70
CA MET A 193 -14.57 2.96 11.44
C MET A 193 -15.97 3.40 11.00
N ILE A 194 -16.64 2.59 10.17
CA ILE A 194 -18.00 2.82 9.67
C ILE A 194 -19.00 2.81 10.83
N ALA A 195 -18.94 1.81 11.71
CA ALA A 195 -19.81 1.74 12.89
C ALA A 195 -19.59 2.93 13.82
N ALA A 196 -18.33 3.30 14.07
CA ALA A 196 -18.00 4.47 14.88
C ALA A 196 -18.49 5.78 14.28
N PHE A 197 -18.38 5.95 12.96
CA PHE A 197 -18.94 7.12 12.26
C PHE A 197 -20.47 7.16 12.35
N GLY A 198 -21.17 6.03 12.15
CA GLY A 198 -22.62 5.95 12.29
C GLY A 198 -23.07 6.32 13.70
N GLY A 199 -22.40 5.81 14.74
CA GLY A 199 -22.64 6.19 16.13
C GLY A 199 -22.37 7.67 16.38
N TRP A 200 -21.25 8.20 15.87
CA TRP A 200 -20.94 9.62 15.95
C TRP A 200 -22.03 10.49 15.29
N TRP A 201 -22.55 10.06 14.14
CA TRP A 201 -23.57 10.81 13.42
C TRP A 201 -24.86 10.95 14.24
N VAL A 202 -25.32 9.86 14.86
CA VAL A 202 -26.51 9.89 15.72
C VAL A 202 -26.31 10.82 16.92
N LEU A 203 -25.16 10.70 17.60
CA LEU A 203 -24.90 11.37 18.87
C LEU A 203 -24.54 12.86 18.72
N PHE A 204 -23.67 13.20 17.76
CA PHE A 204 -23.00 14.51 17.71
C PHE A 204 -23.25 15.33 16.45
N SER A 205 -23.80 14.76 15.38
CA SER A 205 -24.09 15.55 14.18
C SER A 205 -25.13 16.64 14.46
N ALA A 206 -25.11 17.73 13.68
CA ALA A 206 -26.06 18.82 13.85
C ALA A 206 -27.48 18.42 13.36
N GLY A 207 -28.51 19.14 13.83
CA GLY A 207 -29.91 18.96 13.40
C GLY A 207 -30.74 18.09 14.33
N SER A 208 -32.05 18.00 14.05
CA SER A 208 -33.02 17.25 14.86
C SER A 208 -32.81 15.75 14.73
N LEU A 209 -33.21 14.98 15.74
CA LEU A 209 -33.07 13.51 15.74
C LEU A 209 -33.69 12.88 14.47
N ARG A 210 -34.87 13.34 14.05
CA ARG A 210 -35.52 12.89 12.82
C ARG A 210 -34.64 13.11 11.59
N GLN A 211 -34.04 14.29 11.45
CA GLN A 211 -33.12 14.58 10.33
C GLN A 211 -31.89 13.68 10.36
N ARG A 212 -31.32 13.43 11.55
CA ARG A 212 -30.16 12.54 11.71
C ARG A 212 -30.50 11.11 11.30
N LEU A 213 -31.66 10.60 11.73
CA LEU A 213 -32.14 9.25 11.40
C LEU A 213 -32.51 9.11 9.93
N THR A 214 -33.15 10.11 9.31
CA THR A 214 -33.45 10.08 7.87
C THR A 214 -32.16 10.07 7.03
N TRP A 215 -31.17 10.87 7.42
CA TRP A 215 -29.85 10.82 6.76
C TRP A 215 -29.18 9.46 6.95
N LEU A 216 -29.21 8.93 8.18
CA LEU A 216 -28.64 7.63 8.50
C LEU A 216 -29.31 6.51 7.70
N ALA A 217 -30.63 6.56 7.50
CA ALA A 217 -31.33 5.58 6.67
C ALA A 217 -30.86 5.62 5.21
N GLY A 218 -30.69 6.81 4.62
CA GLY A 218 -30.13 6.95 3.27
C GLY A 218 -28.70 6.44 3.17
N TRP A 219 -27.86 6.78 4.16
CA TRP A 219 -26.48 6.30 4.26
C TRP A 219 -26.41 4.78 4.41
N SER A 220 -27.19 4.19 5.32
CA SER A 220 -27.28 2.74 5.49
C SER A 220 -27.78 2.05 4.22
N GLY A 221 -28.73 2.64 3.49
CA GLY A 221 -29.19 2.11 2.21
C GLY A 221 -28.08 2.00 1.17
N GLY A 222 -27.24 3.04 1.05
CA GLY A 222 -26.08 3.02 0.17
C GLY A 222 -25.00 2.01 0.60
N LEU A 223 -24.74 1.93 1.90
CA LEU A 223 -23.79 0.96 2.48
C LEU A 223 -24.24 -0.49 2.23
N LEU A 224 -25.49 -0.80 2.55
CA LEU A 224 -26.07 -2.15 2.40
C LEU A 224 -26.16 -2.57 0.93
N LEU A 225 -26.41 -1.64 0.02
CA LEU A 225 -26.37 -1.92 -1.42
C LEU A 225 -24.99 -2.45 -1.85
N VAL A 226 -23.91 -1.80 -1.42
CA VAL A 226 -22.55 -2.24 -1.78
C VAL A 226 -22.21 -3.57 -1.10
N ILE A 227 -22.59 -3.77 0.15
CA ILE A 227 -22.39 -5.05 0.84
C ILE A 227 -23.11 -6.20 0.11
N ALA A 228 -24.35 -5.96 -0.34
CA ALA A 228 -25.12 -6.95 -1.09
C ALA A 228 -24.47 -7.26 -2.46
N LEU A 229 -24.03 -6.23 -3.19
CA LEU A 229 -23.27 -6.42 -4.44
C LEU A 229 -21.94 -7.14 -4.20
N GLY A 230 -21.26 -6.86 -3.08
CA GLY A 230 -20.04 -7.53 -2.65
C GLY A 230 -20.24 -9.04 -2.50
N ARG A 231 -21.39 -9.50 -2.01
CA ARG A 231 -21.70 -10.94 -1.94
C ARG A 231 -21.87 -11.58 -3.32
N VAL A 232 -22.41 -10.85 -4.30
CA VAL A 232 -22.47 -11.33 -5.70
C VAL A 232 -21.06 -11.44 -6.29
N VAL A 233 -20.20 -10.47 -6.02
CA VAL A 233 -18.80 -10.50 -6.46
C VAL A 233 -18.02 -11.61 -5.77
N ASP A 234 -18.25 -11.86 -4.48
CA ASP A 234 -17.68 -13.00 -3.75
C ASP A 234 -18.15 -14.33 -4.34
N PHE A 235 -19.44 -14.46 -4.71
CA PHE A 235 -19.95 -15.63 -5.41
C PHE A 235 -19.23 -15.86 -6.74
N TRP A 236 -19.02 -14.81 -7.53
CA TRP A 236 -18.24 -14.90 -8.77
C TRP A 236 -16.78 -15.33 -8.52
N GLY A 237 -16.18 -14.84 -7.44
CA GLY A 237 -14.82 -15.13 -7.03
C GLY A 237 -14.62 -16.58 -6.59
N TYR A 238 -15.42 -17.01 -5.62
CA TYR A 238 -15.32 -18.33 -4.99
C TYR A 238 -16.05 -19.45 -5.73
N GLY A 239 -17.03 -19.11 -6.59
CA GLY A 239 -17.91 -20.07 -7.26
C GLY A 239 -19.09 -20.56 -6.42
N GLU A 240 -19.24 -20.07 -5.19
CA GLU A 240 -20.33 -20.41 -4.27
C GLU A 240 -20.65 -19.25 -3.34
N TRP A 241 -21.83 -19.29 -2.71
CA TRP A 241 -22.26 -18.22 -1.80
C TRP A 241 -21.48 -18.31 -0.49
N ALA A 242 -20.76 -17.24 -0.16
CA ALA A 242 -20.01 -17.13 1.08
C ALA A 242 -20.37 -15.85 1.83
N CYS A 243 -20.42 -15.95 3.16
CA CYS A 243 -20.48 -14.78 4.03
C CYS A 243 -19.04 -14.41 4.45
N SER A 244 -18.27 -13.87 3.50
CA SER A 244 -16.85 -13.55 3.69
C SER A 244 -16.54 -12.72 4.94
N PRO A 245 -17.35 -11.70 5.33
CA PRO A 245 -17.14 -10.98 6.58
C PRO A 245 -17.25 -11.86 7.83
N TRP A 246 -18.23 -12.78 7.85
CA TRP A 246 -18.38 -13.71 8.96
C TRP A 246 -17.25 -14.74 8.97
N ASN A 247 -16.88 -15.29 7.82
CA ASN A 247 -15.77 -16.23 7.72
C ASN A 247 -14.46 -15.61 8.20
N TYR A 248 -14.21 -14.34 7.89
CA TYR A 248 -13.07 -13.57 8.41
C TYR A 248 -13.07 -13.46 9.93
N ILE A 249 -14.21 -13.10 10.53
CA ILE A 249 -14.36 -13.00 11.99
C ILE A 249 -14.20 -14.38 12.62
N ASN A 250 -14.84 -15.39 12.06
CA ASN A 250 -14.83 -16.75 12.56
C ASN A 250 -13.40 -17.33 12.53
N TYR A 251 -12.70 -17.20 11.41
CA TYR A 251 -11.33 -17.68 11.28
C TYR A 251 -10.37 -16.95 12.24
N ASN A 252 -10.35 -15.61 12.20
CA ASN A 252 -9.35 -14.85 12.95
C ASN A 252 -9.67 -14.73 14.43
N LEU A 253 -10.93 -14.44 14.80
CA LEU A 253 -11.30 -14.08 16.16
C LEU A 253 -11.94 -15.23 16.93
N VAL A 254 -12.82 -16.03 16.30
CA VAL A 254 -13.53 -17.12 17.00
C VAL A 254 -12.64 -18.36 17.14
N ARG A 255 -12.04 -18.81 16.03
CA ARG A 255 -11.08 -19.93 16.03
C ARG A 255 -9.71 -19.51 16.55
N GLY A 256 -9.40 -18.21 16.58
CA GLY A 256 -8.17 -17.67 17.14
C GLY A 256 -6.93 -17.93 16.27
N GLU A 257 -7.10 -18.20 14.97
CA GLU A 257 -6.01 -18.51 14.04
C GLU A 257 -5.00 -17.36 13.92
N VAL A 258 -5.44 -16.13 14.16
CA VAL A 258 -4.60 -14.93 14.20
C VAL A 258 -3.46 -15.04 15.22
N ASN A 259 -3.63 -15.83 16.28
CA ASN A 259 -2.60 -16.03 17.32
C ASN A 259 -1.36 -16.78 16.80
N ARG A 260 -1.48 -17.53 15.70
CA ARG A 260 -0.35 -18.29 15.11
C ARG A 260 0.72 -17.38 14.50
N TYR A 261 0.38 -16.13 14.18
CA TYR A 261 1.29 -15.17 13.58
C TYR A 261 2.12 -14.36 14.60
N GLY A 262 2.10 -14.77 15.88
CA GLY A 262 2.86 -14.13 16.96
C GLY A 262 2.09 -12.98 17.63
N PRO A 263 1.89 -13.03 18.96
CA PRO A 263 1.22 -11.96 19.68
C PRO A 263 2.14 -10.75 19.87
N SER A 264 1.61 -9.56 19.65
CA SER A 264 2.25 -8.27 19.91
C SER A 264 1.43 -7.45 20.92
N PRO A 265 2.05 -6.84 21.94
CA PRO A 265 1.34 -5.97 22.88
C PRO A 265 0.83 -4.69 22.22
N TRP A 266 -0.11 -3.98 22.86
CA TRP A 266 -0.71 -2.75 22.30
C TRP A 266 0.32 -1.64 22.03
N TRP A 267 1.36 -1.53 22.86
CA TRP A 267 2.39 -0.52 22.72
C TRP A 267 3.35 -0.81 21.56
N ASP A 268 3.32 -2.01 20.97
CA ASP A 268 4.23 -2.43 19.91
C ASP A 268 4.08 -1.57 18.65
N VAL A 269 2.92 -0.92 18.48
CA VAL A 269 2.69 0.09 17.43
C VAL A 269 3.67 1.28 17.52
N LEU A 270 4.17 1.62 18.70
CA LEU A 270 5.21 2.65 18.88
C LEU A 270 6.55 2.16 18.29
N ARG A 271 6.93 0.91 18.58
CA ARG A 271 8.12 0.28 17.97
C ARG A 271 7.96 0.23 16.46
N MET A 272 6.84 -0.30 15.95
CA MET A 272 6.56 -0.38 14.51
C MET A 272 6.63 1.00 13.83
N SER A 273 6.07 2.04 14.46
CA SER A 273 6.14 3.41 13.92
C SER A 273 7.59 3.92 13.81
N ALA A 274 8.45 3.53 14.75
CA ALA A 274 9.86 3.88 14.72
C ALA A 274 10.68 3.02 13.73
N THR A 275 10.41 1.71 13.63
CA THR A 275 11.24 0.77 12.87
C THR A 275 10.77 0.52 11.44
N GLU A 276 9.46 0.54 11.20
CA GLU A 276 8.83 0.19 9.91
C GLU A 276 8.36 1.42 9.12
N ALA A 277 8.09 2.56 9.77
CA ALA A 277 7.80 3.83 9.08
C ALA A 277 9.02 4.74 9.02
N TRP A 278 9.35 5.41 10.14
CA TRP A 278 10.53 6.27 10.26
C TRP A 278 10.77 6.60 11.74
N PRO A 279 12.00 6.47 12.28
CA PRO A 279 12.25 6.62 13.72
C PRO A 279 11.67 7.88 14.36
N ILE A 280 11.99 9.04 13.78
CA ILE A 280 11.53 10.34 14.28
C ILE A 280 10.14 10.68 13.73
N LEU A 281 9.99 10.67 12.40
CA LEU A 281 8.78 11.17 11.76
C LEU A 281 7.57 10.26 12.05
N GLY A 282 7.73 8.95 11.94
CA GLY A 282 6.66 7.98 12.17
C GLY A 282 6.14 8.03 13.60
N THR A 283 7.05 7.98 14.59
CA THR A 283 6.71 8.11 16.01
C THR A 283 6.03 9.45 16.31
N LEU A 284 6.56 10.56 15.79
CA LEU A 284 5.96 11.87 15.99
C LEU A 284 4.54 11.94 15.41
N THR A 285 4.32 11.43 14.20
CA THR A 285 2.99 11.41 13.58
C THR A 285 2.00 10.59 14.41
N LEU A 286 2.40 9.40 14.88
CA LEU A 286 1.55 8.59 15.76
C LEU A 286 1.20 9.33 17.05
N LEU A 287 2.18 9.92 17.73
CA LEU A 287 1.94 10.68 18.97
C LEU A 287 1.00 11.86 18.73
N MET A 288 1.15 12.57 17.61
CA MET A 288 0.27 13.67 17.24
C MET A 288 -1.16 13.18 16.96
N CYS A 289 -1.34 12.03 16.32
CA CYS A 289 -2.66 11.41 16.17
C CYS A 289 -3.31 11.09 17.52
N VAL A 290 -2.55 10.49 18.45
CA VAL A 290 -3.03 10.18 19.80
C VAL A 290 -3.42 11.45 20.56
N VAL A 291 -2.58 12.50 20.51
CA VAL A 291 -2.87 13.80 21.13
C VAL A 291 -4.16 14.41 20.55
N ALA A 292 -4.37 14.30 19.24
CA ALA A 292 -5.59 14.78 18.59
C ALA A 292 -6.83 14.09 19.14
N TRP A 293 -6.79 12.76 19.34
CA TRP A 293 -7.92 12.00 19.85
C TRP A 293 -8.37 12.47 21.23
N PHE A 294 -7.42 12.73 22.14
CA PHE A 294 -7.72 13.22 23.49
C PHE A 294 -8.20 14.68 23.50
N ARG A 295 -7.69 15.53 22.60
CA ARG A 295 -8.08 16.95 22.53
C ARG A 295 -9.44 17.16 21.85
N PHE A 296 -9.76 16.34 20.87
CA PHE A 296 -10.96 16.42 20.02
C PHE A 296 -11.83 15.14 20.06
N PRO A 297 -12.25 14.66 21.27
CA PRO A 297 -12.94 13.38 21.41
C PRO A 297 -14.35 13.35 20.79
N LYS A 298 -14.89 14.49 20.36
CA LYS A 298 -16.19 14.59 19.66
C LYS A 298 -16.03 14.88 18.17
N ASN A 299 -14.82 14.82 17.61
CA ASN A 299 -14.61 14.97 16.18
C ASN A 299 -14.89 13.64 15.44
N SER A 300 -15.52 13.70 14.27
CA SER A 300 -15.88 12.52 13.48
C SER A 300 -14.67 11.70 13.03
N VAL A 301 -13.57 12.37 12.66
CA VAL A 301 -12.29 11.73 12.29
C VAL A 301 -11.67 11.05 13.50
N THR A 302 -11.75 11.69 14.68
CA THR A 302 -11.29 11.08 15.94
C THR A 302 -12.09 9.83 16.28
N TRP A 303 -13.42 9.88 16.27
CA TRP A 303 -14.26 8.69 16.53
C TRP A 303 -13.93 7.53 15.60
N SER A 304 -13.80 7.82 14.31
CA SER A 304 -13.53 6.81 13.29
C SER A 304 -12.13 6.20 13.43
N THR A 305 -11.10 7.01 13.65
CA THR A 305 -9.71 6.53 13.69
C THR A 305 -9.32 5.93 15.05
N ALA A 306 -9.76 6.54 16.15
CA ALA A 306 -9.47 6.03 17.49
C ALA A 306 -10.16 4.67 17.74
N SER A 307 -11.39 4.48 17.25
CA SER A 307 -12.08 3.19 17.38
C SER A 307 -11.32 2.05 16.69
N LEU A 308 -10.85 2.26 15.46
CA LEU A 308 -10.01 1.29 14.77
C LEU A 308 -8.74 1.01 15.58
N PHE A 309 -8.04 2.05 16.03
CA PHE A 309 -6.82 1.89 16.81
C PHE A 309 -7.03 1.06 18.09
N PHE A 310 -8.04 1.39 18.89
CA PHE A 310 -8.29 0.73 20.17
C PHE A 310 -8.83 -0.70 19.99
N ILE A 311 -9.71 -0.94 19.03
CA ILE A 311 -10.22 -2.30 18.76
C ILE A 311 -9.11 -3.20 18.25
N HIS A 312 -8.29 -2.74 17.29
CA HIS A 312 -7.12 -3.50 16.82
C HIS A 312 -6.04 -3.66 17.88
N SER A 313 -5.95 -2.77 18.87
CA SER A 313 -5.03 -2.92 19.99
C SER A 313 -5.33 -4.14 20.86
N VAL A 314 -6.61 -4.57 20.92
CA VAL A 314 -7.06 -5.76 21.66
C VAL A 314 -6.75 -7.06 20.90
N ILE A 315 -6.67 -7.01 19.58
CA ILE A 315 -6.33 -8.17 18.74
C ILE A 315 -4.85 -8.53 18.96
N SER A 316 -4.55 -9.81 19.11
CA SER A 316 -3.22 -10.30 19.51
C SER A 316 -2.13 -9.97 18.49
N HIS A 317 -2.34 -10.26 17.21
CA HIS A 317 -1.39 -9.97 16.15
C HIS A 317 -1.51 -8.53 15.65
N LYS A 318 -0.36 -7.90 15.36
CA LYS A 318 -0.30 -6.50 14.93
C LYS A 318 0.73 -6.36 13.83
N GLU A 319 0.35 -5.56 12.82
CA GLU A 319 1.22 -5.13 11.75
C GLU A 319 0.93 -3.65 11.48
N LEU A 320 1.95 -2.87 11.11
CA LEU A 320 1.78 -1.44 10.87
C LEU A 320 0.71 -1.15 9.79
N ARG A 321 0.57 -2.05 8.81
CA ARG A 321 -0.40 -1.90 7.71
C ARG A 321 -1.86 -1.85 8.13
N PHE A 322 -2.23 -2.47 9.26
CA PHE A 322 -3.61 -2.40 9.76
C PHE A 322 -4.02 -0.97 10.16
N PHE A 323 -3.04 -0.08 10.35
CA PHE A 323 -3.27 1.34 10.66
C PHE A 323 -3.13 2.26 9.43
N PHE A 324 -2.87 1.73 8.23
CA PHE A 324 -2.88 2.52 6.99
C PHE A 324 -4.20 3.25 6.75
N PRO A 325 -5.39 2.72 7.12
CA PRO A 325 -6.61 3.51 7.05
C PRO A 325 -6.49 4.83 7.84
N ILE A 326 -5.95 4.79 9.07
CA ILE A 326 -5.73 5.99 9.90
C ILE A 326 -4.76 6.97 9.25
N ALA A 327 -3.74 6.46 8.56
CA ALA A 327 -2.69 7.25 7.94
C ALA A 327 -3.24 8.30 6.94
N HIS A 328 -4.36 8.03 6.27
CA HIS A 328 -5.05 8.96 5.37
C HIS A 328 -5.49 10.25 6.09
N ALA A 329 -5.87 10.16 7.36
CA ALA A 329 -6.30 11.30 8.17
C ALA A 329 -5.16 11.94 8.96
N ALA A 330 -3.93 11.43 8.86
CA ALA A 330 -2.80 11.92 9.64
C ALA A 330 -2.56 13.44 9.49
N PRO A 331 -2.61 14.07 8.29
CA PRO A 331 -2.45 15.52 8.17
C PRO A 331 -3.46 16.31 9.02
N LEU A 332 -4.71 15.87 9.01
CA LEU A 332 -5.80 16.50 9.74
C LEU A 332 -5.68 16.26 11.25
N LEU A 333 -5.36 15.03 11.68
CA LEU A 333 -5.12 14.72 13.08
C LEU A 333 -3.92 15.52 13.64
N MET A 334 -2.81 15.61 12.91
CA MET A 334 -1.67 16.44 13.28
C MET A 334 -2.08 17.91 13.46
N MET A 335 -2.91 18.45 12.55
CA MET A 335 -3.42 19.81 12.68
C MET A 335 -4.34 20.00 13.89
N LEU A 336 -5.20 19.03 14.19
CA LEU A 336 -6.03 19.06 15.41
C LEU A 336 -5.14 19.05 16.67
N ALA A 337 -4.08 18.26 16.70
CA ALA A 337 -3.14 18.26 17.83
C ALA A 337 -2.42 19.61 18.04
N LEU A 338 -2.13 20.34 16.96
CA LEU A 338 -1.43 21.65 17.00
C LEU A 338 -2.35 22.85 17.24
N THR A 339 -3.66 22.66 17.25
CA THR A 339 -4.63 23.77 17.27
C THR A 339 -5.55 23.76 18.50
N THR A 340 -6.10 24.95 18.75
CA THR A 340 -7.21 25.15 19.69
C THR A 340 -8.52 24.69 19.05
N ARG A 341 -9.58 24.55 19.85
CA ARG A 341 -10.92 24.23 19.31
C ARG A 341 -11.50 25.33 18.42
N GLU A 342 -10.94 26.54 18.49
CA GLU A 342 -11.29 27.65 17.60
C GLU A 342 -10.53 27.61 16.26
N GLY A 343 -9.63 26.65 16.07
CA GLY A 343 -8.87 26.51 14.82
C GLY A 343 -7.71 27.50 14.67
N THR A 344 -7.19 28.03 15.79
CA THR A 344 -5.93 28.78 15.84
C THR A 344 -4.80 27.87 16.36
N PHE A 345 -3.54 28.22 16.12
CA PHE A 345 -2.43 27.46 16.72
C PHE A 345 -2.49 27.54 18.24
N LEU A 346 -1.99 26.49 18.90
CA LEU A 346 -1.81 26.52 20.35
C LEU A 346 -0.79 27.61 20.73
N PRO A 347 -1.02 28.39 21.81
CA PRO A 347 -0.08 29.43 22.23
C PRO A 347 1.35 28.91 22.46
N ILE A 348 1.49 27.69 23.01
CA ILE A 348 2.79 27.04 23.18
C ILE A 348 3.48 26.74 21.85
N PHE A 349 2.72 26.33 20.84
CA PHE A 349 3.23 26.06 19.50
C PHE A 349 3.58 27.37 18.77
N ASP A 350 2.79 28.43 18.95
CA ASP A 350 3.09 29.77 18.42
C ASP A 350 4.40 30.33 19.01
N ARG A 351 4.61 30.20 20.32
CA ARG A 351 5.89 30.57 20.96
C ARG A 351 7.05 29.72 20.45
N PHE A 352 6.84 28.41 20.34
CA PHE A 352 7.86 27.48 19.84
C PHE A 352 8.29 27.82 18.41
N ARG A 353 7.35 28.00 17.47
CA ARG A 353 7.67 28.31 16.07
C ARG A 353 8.26 29.71 15.87
N ALA A 354 8.06 30.63 16.81
CA ALA A 354 8.67 31.97 16.78
C ALA A 354 10.12 31.96 17.32
N ALA A 355 10.42 31.08 18.28
CA ALA A 355 11.75 30.94 18.87
C ALA A 355 12.78 30.44 17.83
N ARG A 356 14.04 30.91 17.94
CA ARG A 356 15.15 30.46 17.05
C ARG A 356 15.33 28.94 17.10
N PHE A 357 15.31 28.36 18.31
CA PHE A 357 15.41 26.91 18.50
C PHE A 357 14.26 26.17 17.81
N GLY A 358 13.00 26.57 18.04
CA GLY A 358 11.86 25.88 17.43
C GLY A 358 11.80 26.03 15.91
N ARG A 359 12.24 27.16 15.34
CA ARG A 359 12.44 27.28 13.88
C ARG A 359 13.48 26.30 13.35
N GLY A 360 14.59 26.11 14.08
CA GLY A 360 15.60 25.11 13.75
C GLY A 360 15.04 23.68 13.76
N VAL A 361 14.29 23.31 14.80
CA VAL A 361 13.65 21.99 14.91
C VAL A 361 12.62 21.78 13.80
N LEU A 362 11.75 22.76 13.53
CA LEU A 362 10.76 22.66 12.44
C LEU A 362 11.44 22.57 11.06
N GLY A 363 12.50 23.34 10.83
CA GLY A 363 13.30 23.27 9.61
C GLY A 363 13.93 21.89 9.42
N PHE A 364 14.46 21.30 10.49
CA PHE A 364 14.99 19.94 10.46
C PHE A 364 13.91 18.89 10.20
N LEU A 365 12.73 18.98 10.82
CA LEU A 365 11.60 18.08 10.56
C LEU A 365 11.09 18.19 9.12
N ILE A 366 11.03 19.40 8.57
CA ILE A 366 10.68 19.63 7.16
C ILE A 366 11.73 19.01 6.24
N PHE A 367 13.02 19.22 6.53
CA PHE A 367 14.12 18.59 5.78
C PHE A 367 13.99 17.07 5.80
N LEU A 368 13.85 16.46 6.99
CA LEU A 368 13.65 15.01 7.10
C LEU A 368 12.42 14.54 6.30
N ASN A 369 11.29 15.23 6.41
CA ASN A 369 10.07 14.87 5.67
C ASN A 369 10.27 14.95 4.15
N LEU A 370 10.92 15.99 3.63
CA LEU A 370 11.15 16.14 2.20
C LEU A 370 12.19 15.14 1.69
N SER A 371 13.26 14.87 2.45
CA SER A 371 14.21 13.81 2.13
C SER A 371 13.54 12.44 2.13
N ALA A 372 12.71 12.17 3.13
CA ALA A 372 11.91 10.95 3.23
C ALA A 372 11.00 10.76 2.02
N LEU A 373 10.28 11.82 1.65
CA LEU A 373 9.40 11.84 0.51
C LEU A 373 10.17 11.52 -0.78
N VAL A 374 11.29 12.22 -1.02
CA VAL A 374 12.11 11.98 -2.22
C VAL A 374 12.60 10.53 -2.26
N VAL A 375 13.13 9.99 -1.16
CA VAL A 375 13.58 8.59 -1.10
C VAL A 375 12.43 7.64 -1.43
N LEU A 376 11.27 7.79 -0.77
CA LEU A 376 10.13 6.90 -0.99
C LEU A 376 9.53 7.02 -2.40
N LEU A 377 9.59 8.19 -3.03
CA LEU A 377 9.11 8.38 -4.39
C LEU A 377 9.89 7.57 -5.43
N PHE A 378 11.19 7.35 -5.22
CA PHE A 378 12.06 6.72 -6.22
C PHE A 378 12.58 5.33 -5.81
N MET A 379 12.43 4.95 -4.55
CA MET A 379 12.92 3.67 -4.06
C MET A 379 11.92 2.54 -4.37
N PRO A 380 12.31 1.50 -5.14
CA PRO A 380 11.47 0.32 -5.30
C PRO A 380 11.38 -0.42 -3.98
N VAL A 381 10.19 -0.93 -3.64
CA VAL A 381 9.96 -1.55 -2.32
C VAL A 381 10.27 -3.03 -2.31
N ALA A 382 10.08 -3.72 -3.44
CA ALA A 382 10.41 -5.13 -3.55
C ALA A 382 11.29 -5.41 -4.78
N ARG A 383 12.52 -5.87 -4.52
CA ARG A 383 13.56 -6.12 -5.54
C ARG A 383 13.25 -7.31 -6.44
N ASN A 384 12.55 -8.33 -5.94
CA ASN A 384 12.15 -9.48 -6.75
C ASN A 384 11.26 -9.09 -7.94
N VAL A 385 10.43 -8.05 -7.77
CA VAL A 385 9.52 -7.58 -8.84
C VAL A 385 10.27 -6.84 -9.94
N GLN A 386 11.33 -6.12 -9.56
CA GLN A 386 12.26 -5.53 -10.53
C GLN A 386 12.93 -6.64 -11.36
N PHE A 387 13.36 -7.74 -10.73
CA PHE A 387 13.88 -8.89 -11.45
C PHE A 387 12.85 -9.47 -12.42
N TYR A 388 11.58 -9.60 -12.02
CA TYR A 388 10.53 -10.09 -12.91
C TYR A 388 10.32 -9.18 -14.12
N ASP A 389 10.37 -7.87 -13.94
CA ASP A 389 10.20 -6.88 -15.02
C ASP A 389 11.36 -6.96 -16.02
N ASP A 390 12.59 -6.97 -15.52
CA ASP A 390 13.80 -7.12 -16.34
C ASP A 390 13.78 -8.47 -17.09
N TYR A 391 13.41 -9.56 -16.42
CA TYR A 391 13.32 -10.90 -17.01
C TYR A 391 12.25 -10.97 -18.11
N TYR A 392 11.07 -10.39 -17.87
CA TYR A 392 9.98 -10.34 -18.84
C TYR A 392 10.38 -9.55 -20.10
N HIS A 393 11.06 -8.40 -19.93
CA HIS A 393 11.53 -7.60 -21.05
C HIS A 393 12.67 -8.27 -21.83
N TRP A 394 13.57 -8.96 -21.13
CA TRP A 394 14.62 -9.76 -21.74
C TRP A 394 14.04 -10.89 -22.62
N MET A 395 13.13 -11.71 -22.07
CA MET A 395 12.45 -12.79 -22.79
C MET A 395 11.72 -12.29 -24.06
N LYS A 396 11.09 -11.12 -23.99
CA LYS A 396 10.40 -10.54 -25.16
C LYS A 396 11.32 -10.00 -26.24
N LYS A 397 12.51 -9.54 -25.88
CA LYS A 397 13.48 -8.99 -26.84
C LYS A 397 14.18 -10.09 -27.62
N ASP A 398 14.45 -11.22 -26.95
CA ASP A 398 15.15 -12.37 -27.51
C ASP A 398 14.15 -13.47 -27.91
N THR A 399 13.28 -13.18 -28.88
CA THR A 399 12.06 -13.94 -29.31
C THR A 399 12.21 -15.43 -29.62
N ASN A 400 13.34 -16.08 -29.29
CA ASN A 400 13.65 -17.48 -29.62
C ASN A 400 14.24 -18.30 -28.45
N THR A 401 14.30 -17.78 -27.23
CA THR A 401 14.80 -18.51 -26.06
C THR A 401 13.65 -18.96 -25.16
N ARG A 402 13.16 -20.19 -25.36
CA ARG A 402 12.74 -21.01 -24.21
C ARG A 402 13.98 -21.25 -23.37
N ALA A 403 14.36 -20.26 -22.57
CA ALA A 403 15.54 -20.30 -21.74
C ALA A 403 15.22 -21.14 -20.50
N GLU A 404 15.77 -22.33 -20.46
CA GLU A 404 15.85 -23.09 -19.21
C GLU A 404 16.74 -22.33 -18.23
N VAL A 405 16.19 -22.03 -17.06
CA VAL A 405 16.91 -21.39 -15.96
C VAL A 405 17.34 -22.46 -14.96
N LEU A 406 18.64 -22.53 -14.69
CA LEU A 406 19.24 -23.40 -13.69
C LEU A 406 19.22 -22.71 -12.33
N THR A 407 19.01 -23.46 -11.24
CA THR A 407 19.16 -22.95 -9.88
C THR A 407 19.61 -24.03 -8.89
N PHE A 408 20.41 -23.64 -7.89
CA PHE A 408 20.82 -24.51 -6.77
C PHE A 408 19.77 -24.63 -5.65
N GLY A 409 18.58 -24.06 -5.83
CA GLY A 409 17.53 -24.20 -4.83
C GLY A 409 16.26 -23.42 -5.13
N LYS A 410 16.27 -22.11 -4.84
CA LYS A 410 15.06 -21.28 -4.79
C LYS A 410 14.56 -20.89 -6.18
N ASP A 411 13.26 -21.11 -6.43
CA ASP A 411 12.58 -20.56 -7.60
C ASP A 411 12.53 -19.02 -7.46
N PRO A 412 12.97 -18.25 -8.48
CA PRO A 412 12.84 -16.79 -8.45
C PRO A 412 11.40 -16.30 -8.24
N PHE A 413 10.41 -17.08 -8.67
CA PHE A 413 8.97 -16.81 -8.56
C PHE A 413 8.34 -17.42 -7.30
N GLU A 414 9.13 -17.83 -6.31
CA GLU A 414 8.64 -18.24 -5.00
C GLU A 414 8.79 -17.10 -3.98
N VAL A 415 7.71 -16.77 -3.29
CA VAL A 415 7.69 -15.74 -2.23
C VAL A 415 7.12 -16.37 -0.96
N LEU A 416 7.86 -16.30 0.15
CA LEU A 416 7.47 -16.87 1.45
C LEU A 416 7.11 -18.38 1.43
N GLY A 417 7.69 -19.16 0.50
CA GLY A 417 7.42 -20.60 0.39
C GLY A 417 6.24 -20.95 -0.52
N THR A 418 5.61 -19.95 -1.15
CA THR A 418 4.49 -20.14 -2.08
C THR A 418 4.87 -19.66 -3.47
N ASN A 419 4.49 -20.43 -4.49
CA ASN A 419 4.69 -20.07 -5.88
C ASN A 419 3.82 -18.87 -6.27
N THR A 420 4.38 -17.97 -7.07
CA THR A 420 3.67 -16.84 -7.67
C THR A 420 3.60 -17.04 -9.17
N TYR A 421 2.46 -16.69 -9.76
CA TYR A 421 2.15 -16.96 -11.17
C TYR A 421 1.86 -15.67 -11.93
N PHE A 422 1.50 -14.58 -11.25
CA PHE A 422 1.06 -13.36 -11.92
C PHE A 422 2.12 -12.73 -12.83
N TYR A 423 3.38 -12.72 -12.40
CA TYR A 423 4.51 -12.22 -13.21
C TYR A 423 5.31 -13.33 -13.89
N LYS A 424 4.97 -14.61 -13.65
CA LYS A 424 5.71 -15.76 -14.17
C LYS A 424 5.37 -15.95 -15.66
N PRO A 425 6.35 -15.91 -16.57
CA PRO A 425 6.10 -16.19 -17.98
C PRO A 425 5.63 -17.63 -18.19
N GLU A 426 4.76 -17.86 -19.18
CA GLU A 426 4.20 -19.19 -19.46
C GLU A 426 5.27 -20.17 -19.96
N GLU A 427 6.28 -19.67 -20.69
CA GLU A 427 7.40 -20.50 -21.16
C GLU A 427 8.55 -20.64 -20.17
N PHE A 428 8.40 -20.18 -18.92
CA PHE A 428 9.45 -20.26 -17.91
C PHE A 428 9.70 -21.72 -17.48
N VAL A 429 10.90 -22.23 -17.74
CA VAL A 429 11.36 -23.55 -17.31
C VAL A 429 12.48 -23.39 -16.29
N LEU A 430 12.29 -23.98 -15.11
CA LEU A 430 13.27 -23.98 -14.03
C LEU A 430 13.77 -25.40 -13.78
N THR A 431 15.08 -25.58 -13.82
CA THR A 431 15.74 -26.85 -13.51
C THR A 431 16.61 -26.68 -12.27
N LYS A 432 16.36 -27.53 -11.28
CA LYS A 432 17.17 -27.57 -10.06
C LYS A 432 18.43 -28.40 -10.33
N VAL A 433 19.57 -27.87 -9.92
CA VAL A 433 20.88 -28.51 -10.00
C VAL A 433 21.47 -28.62 -8.60
N ASP A 434 22.18 -29.71 -8.31
CA ASP A 434 22.74 -29.94 -6.98
C ASP A 434 24.26 -29.65 -6.95
N HIS A 435 24.93 -29.74 -8.12
CA HIS A 435 26.38 -29.62 -8.22
C HIS A 435 26.82 -28.69 -9.35
N TRP A 436 27.94 -27.99 -9.17
CA TRP A 436 28.51 -27.11 -10.21
C TRP A 436 28.87 -27.85 -11.51
N ALA A 437 29.18 -29.15 -11.40
CA ALA A 437 29.42 -30.03 -12.54
C ALA A 437 28.19 -30.15 -13.46
N ASP A 438 26.97 -30.01 -12.93
CA ASP A 438 25.74 -30.04 -13.73
C ASP A 438 25.63 -28.79 -14.61
N VAL A 439 25.99 -27.63 -14.04
CA VAL A 439 26.02 -26.34 -14.74
C VAL A 439 27.12 -26.34 -15.80
N GLU A 440 28.33 -26.74 -15.45
CA GLU A 440 29.46 -26.88 -16.37
C GLU A 440 29.12 -27.84 -17.51
N GLY A 441 28.54 -29.00 -17.19
CA GLY A 441 28.09 -29.96 -18.18
C GLY A 441 27.00 -29.40 -19.10
N ARG A 442 26.22 -28.41 -18.68
CA ARG A 442 25.23 -27.75 -19.55
C ARG A 442 25.88 -26.74 -20.48
N ILE A 443 26.80 -25.92 -19.95
CA ILE A 443 27.58 -24.96 -20.73
C ILE A 443 28.35 -25.65 -21.86
N LYS A 444 28.95 -26.81 -21.58
CA LYS A 444 29.75 -27.57 -22.57
C LYS A 444 28.94 -28.38 -23.58
N ARG A 445 27.70 -28.78 -23.23
CA ARG A 445 26.85 -29.63 -24.09
C ARG A 445 25.99 -28.83 -25.06
N ASP A 446 25.52 -27.67 -24.64
CA ASP A 446 24.53 -26.92 -25.40
C ASP A 446 25.22 -25.81 -26.21
N GLU A 447 24.88 -25.69 -27.51
CA GLU A 447 25.35 -24.56 -28.34
C GLU A 447 24.77 -23.20 -27.89
N LYS A 448 23.74 -23.23 -27.05
CA LYS A 448 23.07 -22.06 -26.48
C LYS A 448 23.62 -21.74 -25.08
N PRO A 449 23.66 -20.46 -24.69
CA PRO A 449 24.03 -20.09 -23.33
C PRO A 449 23.10 -20.75 -22.31
N ALA A 450 23.68 -21.25 -21.22
CA ALA A 450 22.95 -21.68 -20.04
C ALA A 450 22.64 -20.46 -19.15
N TYR A 451 21.47 -20.42 -18.54
CA TYR A 451 21.07 -19.32 -17.67
C TYR A 451 21.04 -19.79 -16.22
N LEU A 452 21.80 -19.16 -15.34
CA LEU A 452 21.90 -19.55 -13.93
C LEU A 452 21.29 -18.46 -13.04
N PHE A 453 20.25 -18.79 -12.28
CA PHE A 453 19.67 -17.90 -11.28
C PHE A 453 20.26 -18.15 -9.89
N LEU A 454 20.72 -17.08 -9.24
CA LEU A 454 21.21 -17.08 -7.86
C LEU A 454 20.61 -15.92 -7.05
N LEU A 455 20.37 -16.17 -5.76
CA LEU A 455 19.97 -15.15 -4.79
C LEU A 455 21.20 -14.45 -4.16
N GLN A 456 22.18 -14.12 -5.00
CA GLN A 456 23.43 -13.45 -4.63
C GLN A 456 23.81 -12.44 -5.71
N ALA A 457 24.54 -11.41 -5.30
CA ALA A 457 24.97 -10.35 -6.20
C ALA A 457 26.05 -10.81 -7.19
N GLU A 458 26.90 -11.73 -6.75
CA GLU A 458 28.04 -12.30 -7.47
C GLU A 458 28.01 -13.83 -7.34
N LEU A 459 28.83 -14.51 -8.15
CA LEU A 459 29.04 -15.95 -8.03
C LEU A 459 29.72 -16.25 -6.68
N PRO A 460 29.29 -17.29 -5.95
CA PRO A 460 29.92 -17.64 -4.69
C PRO A 460 31.36 -18.12 -4.93
N GLN A 461 32.25 -17.90 -3.97
CA GLN A 461 33.65 -18.34 -4.04
C GLN A 461 33.81 -19.87 -4.20
N THR A 462 32.77 -20.64 -3.88
CA THR A 462 32.73 -22.08 -4.08
C THR A 462 32.54 -22.50 -5.53
N ALA A 463 32.22 -21.57 -6.44
CA ALA A 463 32.07 -21.87 -7.85
C ALA A 463 33.46 -22.16 -8.48
N PRO A 464 33.58 -23.18 -9.35
CA PRO A 464 34.82 -23.46 -10.07
C PRO A 464 35.31 -22.27 -10.89
N SER A 465 36.63 -22.17 -11.13
CA SER A 465 37.21 -21.11 -11.96
C SER A 465 36.59 -21.04 -13.36
N PHE A 466 36.32 -22.20 -13.97
CA PHE A 466 35.60 -22.29 -15.24
C PHE A 466 34.26 -21.53 -15.21
N ILE A 467 33.48 -21.68 -14.14
CA ILE A 467 32.19 -20.98 -13.99
C ILE A 467 32.41 -19.47 -13.85
N HIS A 468 33.45 -19.04 -13.12
CA HIS A 468 33.80 -17.62 -13.03
C HIS A 468 34.20 -17.01 -14.38
N ASP A 469 34.86 -17.79 -15.24
CA ASP A 469 35.31 -17.34 -16.56
C ASP A 469 34.17 -17.36 -17.60
N SER A 470 33.27 -18.34 -17.52
CA SER A 470 32.17 -18.56 -18.48
C SER A 470 30.86 -17.83 -18.15
N CYS A 471 30.64 -17.41 -16.91
CA CYS A 471 29.36 -16.81 -16.49
C CYS A 471 29.45 -15.31 -16.25
N ARG A 472 28.64 -14.54 -16.97
CA ARG A 472 28.51 -13.08 -16.83
C ARG A 472 27.12 -12.73 -16.34
N PRO A 473 26.96 -11.69 -15.52
CA PRO A 473 25.63 -11.24 -15.13
C PRO A 473 24.84 -10.67 -16.29
N LEU A 474 23.63 -11.18 -16.49
CA LEU A 474 22.68 -10.70 -17.48
C LEU A 474 21.67 -9.73 -16.85
N ILE A 475 21.03 -10.15 -15.75
CA ILE A 475 20.04 -9.35 -15.01
C ILE A 475 20.47 -9.25 -13.55
N ARG A 476 20.40 -8.05 -12.97
CA ARG A 476 20.74 -7.78 -11.57
C ARG A 476 19.82 -6.74 -10.96
N THR A 477 19.25 -7.05 -9.79
CA THR A 477 18.48 -6.06 -9.00
C THR A 477 19.36 -5.00 -8.32
N LEU A 478 20.67 -5.24 -8.19
CA LEU A 478 21.60 -4.25 -7.65
C LEU A 478 22.24 -3.44 -8.79
N PRO A 479 22.28 -2.11 -8.68
CA PRO A 479 22.93 -1.26 -9.68
C PRO A 479 24.38 -1.64 -9.95
N SER A 480 24.76 -1.71 -11.23
CA SER A 480 26.12 -2.08 -11.67
C SER A 480 27.22 -1.15 -11.15
N TRP A 481 26.90 0.13 -10.88
CA TRP A 481 27.86 1.10 -10.35
C TRP A 481 28.33 0.78 -8.93
N LEU A 482 27.51 0.08 -8.11
CA LEU A 482 27.91 -0.31 -6.76
C LEU A 482 29.14 -1.24 -6.79
N PHE A 483 29.20 -2.14 -7.78
CA PHE A 483 30.30 -3.08 -7.96
C PHE A 483 31.58 -2.44 -8.49
N LYS A 484 31.48 -1.25 -9.11
CA LYS A 484 32.66 -0.48 -9.54
C LYS A 484 33.33 0.26 -8.39
N LEU A 485 32.61 0.44 -7.27
CA LEU A 485 33.11 1.11 -6.07
C LEU A 485 33.60 0.05 -5.08
N THR A 486 34.73 -0.59 -5.38
CA THR A 486 35.33 -1.65 -4.56
C THR A 486 35.58 -1.23 -3.11
N TRP A 487 35.87 0.05 -2.88
CA TRP A 487 36.01 0.65 -1.54
C TRP A 487 34.72 0.64 -0.71
N LEU A 488 33.55 0.55 -1.35
CA LEU A 488 32.28 0.36 -0.64
C LEU A 488 32.09 -1.09 -0.20
N ASN A 489 32.74 -2.09 -0.81
CA ASN A 489 32.63 -3.51 -0.42
C ASN A 489 33.45 -3.86 0.84
N TYR A 490 33.44 -2.99 1.85
CA TYR A 490 34.15 -3.24 3.10
C TYR A 490 33.57 -4.47 3.81
N GLY A 491 34.46 -5.41 4.14
CA GLY A 491 34.10 -6.67 4.79
C GLY A 491 33.25 -7.59 3.91
N ASP A 492 33.30 -7.48 2.59
CA ASP A 492 32.61 -8.34 1.63
C ASP A 492 31.09 -8.47 1.86
N TRP A 493 30.41 -7.34 2.09
CA TRP A 493 28.96 -7.34 2.30
C TRP A 493 28.20 -7.65 1.01
N MET A 494 28.76 -7.36 -0.17
CA MET A 494 28.09 -7.58 -1.45
C MET A 494 27.82 -9.07 -1.71
N SER A 495 28.72 -9.98 -1.31
CA SER A 495 28.50 -11.43 -1.40
C SER A 495 27.38 -11.94 -0.47
N ARG A 496 27.09 -11.19 0.62
CA ARG A 496 26.08 -11.52 1.62
C ARG A 496 24.70 -10.91 1.35
N VAL A 497 24.61 -9.96 0.42
CA VAL A 497 23.33 -9.32 0.10
C VAL A 497 22.50 -10.25 -0.77
N ARG A 498 21.24 -10.45 -0.34
CA ARG A 498 20.22 -11.06 -1.19
C ARG A 498 19.92 -10.12 -2.35
N ALA A 499 20.40 -10.50 -3.53
CA ALA A 499 20.11 -9.86 -4.79
C ALA A 499 19.63 -10.95 -5.76
N TRP A 500 18.65 -10.64 -6.60
CA TRP A 500 18.19 -11.55 -7.64
C TRP A 500 19.08 -11.30 -8.84
N THR A 501 19.85 -12.32 -9.23
CA THR A 501 20.78 -12.24 -10.35
C THR A 501 20.55 -13.42 -11.29
N LEU A 502 20.41 -13.10 -12.58
CA LEU A 502 20.48 -14.08 -13.66
C LEU A 502 21.86 -13.94 -14.32
N PHE A 503 22.60 -15.03 -14.40
CA PHE A 503 23.85 -15.12 -15.12
C PHE A 503 23.61 -15.79 -16.47
N GLU A 504 24.20 -15.24 -17.51
CA GLU A 504 24.36 -15.88 -18.81
C GLU A 504 25.72 -16.58 -18.81
N CYS A 505 25.71 -17.88 -19.02
CA CYS A 505 26.89 -18.74 -18.99
C CYS A 505 27.10 -19.36 -20.35
N LYS A 506 28.24 -19.07 -20.98
CA LYS A 506 28.59 -19.59 -22.29
C LYS A 506 30.05 -19.99 -22.33
N ASP A 507 30.36 -21.04 -23.09
CA ASP A 507 31.74 -21.35 -23.38
C ASP A 507 32.36 -20.25 -24.27
N HIS A 508 33.52 -19.75 -23.87
CA HIS A 508 34.21 -18.65 -24.52
C HIS A 508 35.49 -19.09 -25.25
N GLU A 509 35.74 -20.40 -25.33
CA GLU A 509 36.82 -21.01 -26.12
C GLU A 509 36.65 -20.88 -27.63
#